data_AF-A0A1A3IN47-F1
#
_entry.id   AF-A0A1A3IN47-F1
#
_cell.length_a   1.000
_cell.length_b   1.000
_cell.length_c   1.000
_cell.angle_alpha   90.00
_cell.angle_beta   90.00
_cell.angle_gamma   90.00
#
_symmetry.space_group_name_H-M   'P 1'
#
loop_
_entity.id
_entity.type
_entity.pdbx_description
1 polymer ?
#
loop_
_entity_poly.entity_id
_entity_poly.type
_entity_poly.pdbx_seq_one_letter_code
_entity_poly.pdbx_strand_id
1 'polypeptide(L)'
;MIGVLGFLLSIYNLWYARREPVRKNQSPKRLKLKETLHSLDFYKLDKVLGTLDNTIPSDRIKHELLDIKQYLQLSKDEFIAPTPDQLAGFVATIDQTLKDWDAATGTPQTDAIFRADGDKESREVLKRDFELLRRRIRYIVNGINRIEKSAMGERRQKREFRALVS
;
A
#
# COMPACT_ATOMS: atom_id res chain seq x y z
N MET A 1 0.09 1.17 48.61
CA MET A 1 0.32 1.39 47.16
C MET A 1 -0.58 0.57 46.22
N ILE A 2 -1.70 -0.02 46.68
CA ILE A 2 -2.57 -0.89 45.84
C ILE A 2 -3.68 -0.08 45.12
N GLY A 3 -4.18 1.00 45.73
CA GLY A 3 -5.29 1.80 45.18
C GLY A 3 -4.98 2.55 43.88
N VAL A 4 -3.72 2.98 43.69
CA VAL A 4 -3.29 3.72 42.48
C VAL A 4 -3.27 2.79 41.26
N LEU A 5 -2.85 1.54 41.43
CA LEU A 5 -2.83 0.53 40.36
C LEU A 5 -4.24 0.16 39.89
N GLY A 6 -5.19 -0.01 40.82
CA GLY A 6 -6.59 -0.29 40.49
C GLY A 6 -7.27 0.87 39.76
N PHE A 7 -6.97 2.11 40.15
CA PHE A 7 -7.50 3.31 39.49
C PHE A 7 -6.95 3.47 38.06
N LEU A 8 -5.64 3.25 37.87
CA LEU A 8 -5.01 3.30 36.55
C LEU A 8 -5.54 2.19 35.62
N LEU A 9 -5.72 0.98 36.13
CA LEU A 9 -6.33 -0.13 35.38
C LEU A 9 -7.79 0.18 34.98
N SER A 10 -8.56 0.79 35.87
CA SER A 10 -9.96 1.16 35.59
C SER A 10 -10.05 2.25 34.51
N ILE A 11 -9.21 3.28 34.58
CA ILE A 11 -9.12 4.33 33.54
C ILE A 11 -8.68 3.70 32.20
N TYR A 12 -7.68 2.82 32.22
CA TYR A 12 -7.20 2.14 31.03
C TYR A 12 -8.31 1.29 30.39
N ASN A 13 -9.05 0.53 31.20
CA ASN A 13 -10.14 -0.32 30.74
C ASN A 13 -11.31 0.51 30.18
N LEU A 14 -11.63 1.64 30.80
CA LEU A 14 -12.66 2.57 30.33
C LEU A 14 -12.29 3.20 28.97
N TRP A 15 -11.01 3.59 28.82
CA TRP A 15 -10.48 4.07 27.54
C TRP A 15 -10.48 2.99 26.46
N TYR A 16 -10.19 1.74 26.83
CA TYR A 16 -10.20 0.60 25.93
C TYR A 16 -11.62 0.28 25.46
N ALA A 17 -12.58 0.20 26.38
CA ALA A 17 -14.00 -0.04 26.09
C ALA A 17 -14.60 1.03 25.17
N ARG A 18 -14.26 2.31 25.37
CA ARG A 18 -14.72 3.40 24.49
C ARG A 18 -14.18 3.31 23.05
N ARG A 19 -13.03 2.65 22.83
CA ARG A 19 -12.38 2.53 21.51
C ARG A 19 -12.63 1.19 20.81
N GLU A 20 -13.18 0.22 21.52
CA GLU A 20 -13.55 -1.10 21.01
C GLU A 20 -14.48 -1.07 19.77
N PRO A 21 -15.55 -0.25 19.70
CA PRO A 21 -16.46 -0.27 18.54
C PRO A 21 -15.79 0.22 17.25
N VAL A 22 -14.95 1.26 17.33
CA VAL A 22 -14.17 1.74 16.17
C VAL A 22 -13.21 0.67 15.69
N ARG A 23 -12.56 -0.06 16.62
CA ARG A 23 -11.65 -1.15 16.27
C ARG A 23 -12.40 -2.31 15.60
N LYS A 24 -13.53 -2.74 16.14
CA LYS A 24 -14.37 -3.82 15.56
C LYS A 24 -14.81 -3.48 14.14
N ASN A 25 -15.15 -2.23 13.85
CA ASN A 25 -15.58 -1.81 12.51
C ASN A 25 -14.42 -1.61 11.53
N GLN A 26 -13.22 -1.25 12.00
CA GLN A 26 -12.06 -0.95 11.15
C GLN A 26 -11.13 -2.16 10.92
N SER A 27 -11.03 -3.07 11.88
CA SER A 27 -10.19 -4.27 11.79
C SER A 27 -10.47 -5.15 10.56
N PRO A 28 -11.72 -5.53 10.23
CA PRO A 28 -11.95 -6.38 9.05
C PRO A 28 -11.58 -5.68 7.74
N LYS A 29 -11.83 -4.37 7.64
CA LYS A 29 -11.47 -3.57 6.46
C LYS A 29 -9.95 -3.49 6.27
N ARG A 30 -9.22 -3.27 7.36
CA ARG A 30 -7.75 -3.22 7.38
C ARG A 30 -7.12 -4.58 7.10
N LEU A 31 -7.70 -5.65 7.61
CA LEU A 31 -7.26 -7.01 7.34
C LEU A 31 -7.37 -7.32 5.84
N LYS A 32 -8.53 -7.05 5.24
CA LYS A 32 -8.74 -7.24 3.80
C LYS A 32 -7.73 -6.44 2.97
N LEU A 33 -7.56 -5.14 3.27
CA LEU A 33 -6.56 -4.30 2.61
C LEU A 33 -5.15 -4.88 2.77
N LYS A 34 -4.77 -5.31 3.98
CA LYS A 34 -3.46 -5.90 4.25
C LYS A 34 -3.24 -7.19 3.47
N GLU A 35 -4.21 -8.09 3.42
CA GLU A 35 -4.13 -9.36 2.68
C GLU A 35 -3.96 -9.09 1.18
N THR A 36 -4.76 -8.20 0.61
CA THR A 36 -4.65 -7.81 -0.80
C THR A 36 -3.26 -7.25 -1.10
N LEU A 37 -2.78 -6.28 -0.31
CA LEU A 37 -1.47 -5.65 -0.54
C LEU A 37 -0.29 -6.60 -0.29
N HIS A 38 -0.38 -7.46 0.72
CA HIS A 38 0.67 -8.43 1.03
C HIS A 38 0.80 -9.49 -0.06
N SER A 39 -0.33 -9.94 -0.62
CA SER A 39 -0.33 -10.88 -1.74
C SER A 39 0.36 -10.29 -2.98
N LEU A 40 0.17 -8.98 -3.23
CA LEU A 40 0.81 -8.25 -4.32
C LEU A 40 2.33 -8.10 -4.08
N ASP A 41 2.77 -7.64 -2.91
CA ASP A 41 4.21 -7.46 -2.62
C ASP A 41 4.97 -8.79 -2.69
N PHE A 42 4.51 -9.79 -1.93
CA PHE A 42 5.29 -11.01 -1.72
C PHE A 42 5.32 -11.93 -2.94
N TYR A 43 4.20 -12.15 -3.62
CA TYR A 43 4.14 -13.15 -4.70
C TYR A 43 4.36 -12.56 -6.09
N LYS A 44 4.15 -11.26 -6.27
CA LYS A 44 4.01 -10.67 -7.61
C LYS A 44 5.08 -9.64 -7.88
N LEU A 45 5.20 -8.62 -7.03
CA LEU A 45 6.18 -7.56 -7.24
C LEU A 45 7.61 -8.08 -7.14
N ASP A 46 7.89 -9.01 -6.24
CA ASP A 46 9.22 -9.62 -6.15
C ASP A 46 9.61 -10.35 -7.44
N LYS A 47 8.67 -11.12 -8.00
CA LYS A 47 8.87 -11.83 -9.27
C LYS A 47 9.01 -10.86 -10.46
N VAL A 48 8.19 -9.81 -10.48
CA VAL A 48 8.22 -8.77 -11.52
C VAL A 48 9.56 -8.04 -11.50
N LEU A 49 10.03 -7.61 -10.33
CA LEU A 49 11.32 -6.96 -10.18
C LEU A 49 12.49 -7.86 -10.60
N GLY A 50 12.43 -9.16 -10.32
CA GLY A 50 13.45 -10.11 -10.76
C GLY A 50 13.41 -10.45 -12.25
N THR A 51 12.29 -10.21 -12.95
CA THR A 51 12.14 -10.50 -14.39
C THR A 51 12.36 -9.28 -15.27
N LEU A 52 12.15 -8.08 -14.73
CA LEU A 52 12.29 -6.79 -15.42
C LEU A 52 13.70 -6.53 -15.98
N ASP A 53 14.74 -7.17 -15.43
CA ASP A 53 16.09 -7.06 -15.98
C ASP A 53 16.19 -7.65 -17.40
N ASN A 54 15.37 -8.66 -17.71
CA ASN A 54 15.45 -9.44 -18.95
C ASN A 54 14.21 -9.28 -19.85
N THR A 55 13.03 -9.04 -19.29
CA THR A 55 11.77 -9.07 -20.06
C THR A 55 10.70 -8.20 -19.42
N ILE A 56 9.86 -7.60 -20.25
CA ILE A 56 8.67 -6.89 -19.78
C ILE A 56 7.70 -7.92 -19.14
N PRO A 57 7.12 -7.65 -17.96
CA PRO A 57 6.29 -8.63 -17.29
C PRO A 57 4.94 -8.84 -18.01
N SER A 58 4.21 -9.90 -17.66
CA SER A 58 2.92 -10.22 -18.30
C SER A 58 1.81 -9.25 -17.91
N ASP A 59 0.81 -9.04 -18.79
CA ASP A 59 -0.41 -8.25 -18.53
C ASP A 59 -1.20 -8.65 -17.28
N ARG A 60 -0.97 -9.85 -16.74
CA ARG A 60 -1.57 -10.26 -15.47
C ARG A 60 -1.30 -9.26 -14.33
N ILE A 61 -0.09 -8.70 -14.23
CA ILE A 61 0.21 -7.73 -13.17
C ILE A 61 -0.53 -6.42 -13.41
N LYS A 62 -0.71 -6.02 -14.68
CA LYS A 62 -1.48 -4.84 -15.07
C LYS A 62 -2.93 -4.95 -14.60
N HIS A 63 -3.57 -6.10 -14.82
CA HIS A 63 -4.93 -6.34 -14.32
C HIS A 63 -5.01 -6.31 -12.79
N GLU A 64 -4.06 -6.94 -12.09
CA GLU A 64 -4.02 -6.93 -10.62
C GLU A 64 -3.84 -5.49 -10.07
N LEU A 65 -3.03 -4.64 -10.72
CA LEU A 65 -2.90 -3.23 -10.38
C LEU A 65 -4.19 -2.44 -10.61
N LEU A 66 -4.91 -2.71 -11.71
CA LEU A 66 -6.22 -2.11 -11.99
C LEU A 66 -7.27 -2.50 -10.94
N ASP A 67 -7.32 -3.77 -10.54
CA ASP A 67 -8.24 -4.27 -9.51
C ASP A 67 -7.99 -3.57 -8.17
N ILE A 68 -6.71 -3.42 -7.78
CA ILE A 68 -6.32 -2.73 -6.54
C ILE A 68 -6.66 -1.24 -6.63
N LYS A 69 -6.37 -0.59 -7.76
CA LYS A 69 -6.77 0.80 -8.00
C LYS A 69 -8.27 0.97 -7.81
N GLN A 70 -9.08 0.13 -8.45
CA GLN A 70 -10.54 0.20 -8.35
C GLN A 70 -11.01 0.00 -6.92
N TYR A 71 -10.48 -1.02 -6.24
CA TYR A 71 -10.79 -1.28 -4.83
C TYR A 71 -10.48 -0.07 -3.94
N LEU A 72 -9.30 0.54 -4.11
CA LEU A 72 -8.88 1.69 -3.32
C LEU A 72 -9.70 2.94 -3.61
N GLN A 73 -10.05 3.17 -4.88
CA GLN A 73 -10.90 4.31 -5.25
C GLN A 73 -12.29 4.23 -4.61
N LEU A 74 -12.85 3.02 -4.51
CA LEU A 74 -14.15 2.78 -3.90
C LEU A 74 -14.11 2.80 -2.37
N SER A 75 -13.03 2.32 -1.76
CA SER A 75 -12.96 2.09 -0.31
C SER A 75 -12.16 3.13 0.48
N LYS A 76 -11.46 4.07 -0.18
CA LYS A 76 -10.54 5.01 0.50
C LYS A 76 -11.15 5.79 1.66
N ASP A 77 -12.42 6.18 1.55
CA ASP A 77 -13.10 7.02 2.55
C ASP A 77 -13.62 6.20 3.75
N GLU A 78 -13.55 4.88 3.66
CA GLU A 78 -13.97 3.98 4.73
C GLU A 78 -12.89 3.79 5.82
N PHE A 79 -11.66 4.21 5.55
CA PHE A 79 -10.51 4.04 6.44
C PHE A 79 -10.26 5.30 7.27
N ILE A 80 -10.16 5.11 8.59
CA ILE A 80 -9.66 6.18 9.49
C ILE A 80 -8.15 6.39 9.29
N ALA A 81 -7.46 5.28 9.07
CA ALA A 81 -6.04 5.15 8.80
C ALA A 81 -5.84 3.82 8.04
N PRO A 82 -5.16 3.81 6.87
CA PRO A 82 -4.56 4.95 6.17
C PRO A 82 -5.57 6.04 5.82
N THR A 83 -5.12 7.30 5.73
CA THR A 83 -6.01 8.41 5.38
C THR A 83 -6.39 8.39 3.89
N PRO A 84 -7.54 8.99 3.49
CA PRO A 84 -7.92 9.08 2.08
C PRO A 84 -6.82 9.68 1.19
N ASP A 85 -6.12 10.71 1.67
CA ASP A 85 -5.01 11.34 0.94
C ASP A 85 -3.83 10.38 0.71
N GLN A 86 -3.51 9.54 1.69
CA GLN A 86 -2.45 8.53 1.56
C GLN A 86 -2.82 7.46 0.55
N LEU A 87 -4.08 7.03 0.55
CA LEU A 87 -4.60 6.06 -0.42
C LEU A 87 -4.69 6.69 -1.82
N ALA A 88 -5.07 7.96 -1.94
CA ALA A 88 -5.06 8.70 -3.19
C ALA A 88 -3.63 8.82 -3.76
N GLY A 89 -2.64 9.12 -2.93
CA GLY A 89 -1.24 9.12 -3.35
C GLY A 89 -0.73 7.75 -3.80
N PHE A 90 -1.23 6.66 -3.19
CA PHE A 90 -0.93 5.30 -3.64
C PHE A 90 -1.59 4.99 -4.98
N VAL A 91 -2.86 5.36 -5.16
CA VAL A 91 -3.57 5.26 -6.45
C VAL A 91 -2.83 6.03 -7.56
N ALA A 92 -2.35 7.25 -7.28
CA ALA A 92 -1.58 8.02 -8.24
C ALA A 92 -0.25 7.33 -8.64
N THR A 93 0.35 6.57 -7.72
CA THR A 93 1.54 5.76 -8.04
C THR A 93 1.18 4.59 -8.95
N ILE A 94 0.04 3.93 -8.71
CA ILE A 94 -0.47 2.88 -9.59
C ILE A 94 -0.77 3.44 -10.99
N ASP A 95 -1.38 4.62 -11.08
CA ASP A 95 -1.68 5.28 -12.35
C ASP A 95 -0.41 5.59 -13.15
N GLN A 96 0.63 6.09 -12.47
CA GLN A 96 1.91 6.35 -13.11
C GLN A 96 2.55 5.05 -13.63
N THR A 97 2.55 3.99 -12.82
CA THR A 97 3.09 2.69 -13.24
C THR A 97 2.32 2.08 -14.41
N LEU A 98 0.99 2.20 -14.43
CA LEU A 98 0.17 1.74 -15.55
C LEU A 98 0.44 2.54 -16.83
N LYS A 99 0.65 3.85 -16.70
CA LYS A 99 1.02 4.71 -17.84
C LYS A 99 2.38 4.33 -18.41
N ASP A 100 3.38 4.14 -17.56
CA ASP A 100 4.73 3.78 -18.01
C ASP A 100 4.78 2.33 -18.53
N TRP A 101 3.89 1.47 -18.04
CA TRP A 101 3.65 0.15 -18.61
C TRP A 101 3.08 0.22 -20.03
N ASP A 102 2.05 1.03 -20.24
CA ASP A 102 1.43 1.20 -21.55
C ASP A 102 2.40 1.84 -22.55
N ALA A 103 3.32 2.69 -22.08
CA ALA A 103 4.41 3.22 -22.90
C ALA A 103 5.43 2.14 -23.28
N ALA A 104 5.81 1.27 -22.34
CA ALA A 104 6.80 0.20 -22.57
C ALA A 104 6.26 -0.95 -23.44
N THR A 105 4.96 -1.24 -23.35
CA THR A 105 4.29 -2.33 -24.10
C THR A 105 3.56 -1.85 -25.36
N GLY A 106 3.40 -0.54 -25.50
CA GLY A 106 2.75 0.10 -26.64
C GLY A 106 3.48 -0.16 -27.96
N THR A 107 2.78 0.10 -29.07
CA THR A 107 3.39 -0.01 -30.39
C THR A 107 4.59 0.94 -30.46
N PRO A 108 5.75 0.49 -30.97
CA PRO A 108 6.95 1.30 -31.06
C PRO A 108 6.65 2.62 -31.77
N GLN A 109 6.71 3.75 -31.08
CA GLN A 109 6.61 5.06 -31.75
C GLN A 109 7.97 5.55 -32.26
N THR A 110 9.05 4.85 -31.90
CA THR A 110 10.43 5.21 -32.21
C THR A 110 11.24 3.98 -32.56
N ASP A 111 12.15 4.12 -33.53
CA ASP A 111 13.08 3.07 -33.99
C ASP A 111 14.10 2.60 -32.92
N ALA A 112 14.04 3.15 -31.71
CA ALA A 112 14.89 2.80 -30.57
C ALA A 112 14.81 1.30 -30.19
N ILE A 113 13.73 0.61 -30.59
CA ILE A 113 13.51 -0.82 -30.29
C ILE A 113 14.36 -1.73 -31.18
N PHE A 114 14.89 -1.21 -32.29
CA PHE A 114 15.87 -1.91 -33.13
C PHE A 114 17.32 -1.77 -32.63
N ARG A 115 17.56 -1.10 -31.49
CA ARG A 115 18.89 -1.04 -30.87
C ARG A 115 19.26 -2.37 -30.21
N ALA A 116 20.55 -2.69 -30.18
CA ALA A 116 21.10 -3.93 -29.64
C ALA A 116 20.71 -4.21 -28.16
N ASP A 117 20.36 -3.17 -27.40
CA ASP A 117 19.98 -3.26 -25.98
C ASP A 117 18.46 -3.42 -25.75
N GLY A 118 17.66 -3.38 -26.84
CA GLY A 118 16.20 -3.35 -26.79
C GLY A 118 15.65 -2.15 -26.02
N ASP A 119 14.45 -2.29 -25.46
CA ASP A 119 13.78 -1.24 -24.69
C ASP A 119 14.27 -1.19 -23.22
N LYS A 120 15.59 -1.04 -23.03
CA LYS A 120 16.22 -1.05 -21.70
C LYS A 120 15.80 0.14 -20.84
N GLU A 121 15.60 1.29 -21.46
CA GLU A 121 15.20 2.51 -20.77
C GLU A 121 13.80 2.37 -20.13
N SER A 122 12.82 1.85 -20.88
CA SER A 122 11.48 1.64 -20.31
C SER A 122 11.45 0.56 -19.24
N ARG A 123 12.31 -0.47 -19.34
CA ARG A 123 12.46 -1.47 -18.26
C ARG A 123 13.02 -0.85 -16.97
N GLU A 124 13.99 0.04 -17.07
CA GLU A 124 14.53 0.77 -15.91
C GLU A 124 13.51 1.73 -15.29
N VAL A 125 12.71 2.42 -16.10
CA VAL A 125 11.59 3.24 -15.61
C VAL A 125 10.58 2.37 -14.87
N LEU A 126 10.13 1.27 -15.47
CA LEU A 126 9.21 0.33 -14.85
C LEU A 126 9.76 -0.24 -13.55
N LYS A 127 11.05 -0.58 -13.50
CA LYS A 127 11.71 -1.08 -12.29
C LYS A 127 11.60 -0.09 -11.15
N ARG A 128 11.91 1.20 -11.38
CA ARG A 128 11.79 2.26 -10.37
C ARG A 128 10.36 2.42 -9.88
N ASP A 129 9.40 2.32 -10.79
CA ASP A 129 7.97 2.41 -10.50
C ASP A 129 7.48 1.25 -9.63
N PHE A 130 7.85 0.01 -9.98
CA PHE A 130 7.54 -1.16 -9.17
C PHE A 130 8.23 -1.12 -7.79
N GLU A 131 9.45 -0.61 -7.70
CA GLU A 131 10.13 -0.36 -6.42
C GLU A 131 9.42 0.69 -5.57
N LEU A 132 8.90 1.75 -6.20
CA LEU A 132 8.10 2.77 -5.52
C LEU A 132 6.77 2.20 -5.03
N LEU A 133 6.06 1.43 -5.85
CA LEU A 133 4.84 0.70 -5.45
C LEU A 133 5.12 -0.21 -4.25
N ARG A 134 6.19 -1.00 -4.31
CA ARG A 134 6.63 -1.88 -3.23
C ARG A 134 6.86 -1.13 -1.92
N ARG A 135 7.56 0.01 -1.98
CA ARG A 135 7.79 0.88 -0.82
C ARG A 135 6.47 1.41 -0.24
N ARG A 136 5.54 1.87 -1.09
CA ARG A 136 4.23 2.37 -0.64
C ARG A 136 3.36 1.28 -0.01
N ILE A 137 3.36 0.08 -0.58
CA ILE A 137 2.66 -1.07 -0.01
C ILE A 137 3.18 -1.39 1.39
N ARG A 138 4.50 -1.52 1.54
CA ARG A 138 5.12 -1.79 2.83
C ARG A 138 4.83 -0.72 3.85
N TYR A 139 4.85 0.55 3.44
CA TYR A 139 4.46 1.67 4.28
C TYR A 139 3.03 1.53 4.81
N ILE A 140 2.05 1.24 3.94
CA ILE A 140 0.65 1.03 4.32
C ILE A 140 0.51 -0.17 5.27
N VAL A 141 1.09 -1.31 4.91
CA VAL A 141 1.01 -2.55 5.71
C VAL A 141 1.66 -2.38 7.08
N ASN A 142 2.83 -1.75 7.15
CA ASN A 142 3.53 -1.47 8.41
C ASN A 142 2.74 -0.51 9.30
N GLY A 143 2.13 0.52 8.70
CA GLY A 143 1.24 1.43 9.41
C GLY A 143 0.02 0.73 10.00
N ILE A 144 -0.63 -0.14 9.23
CA ILE A 144 -1.75 -0.97 9.70
C ILE A 144 -1.30 -1.84 10.88
N ASN A 145 -0.18 -2.56 10.72
CA ASN A 145 0.36 -3.43 11.77
C ASN A 145 0.69 -2.67 13.07
N ARG A 146 1.19 -1.43 12.98
CA ARG A 146 1.45 -0.59 14.18
C ARG A 146 0.16 -0.19 14.89
N ILE A 147 -0.89 0.15 14.15
CA ILE A 147 -2.18 0.47 14.75
C ILE A 147 -2.83 -0.77 15.37
N GLU A 148 -2.77 -1.93 14.71
CA GLU A 148 -3.38 -3.15 15.22
C GLU A 148 -2.76 -3.62 16.55
N LYS A 149 -1.45 -3.38 16.74
CA LYS A 149 -0.73 -3.72 17.97
C LYS A 149 -1.17 -2.94 19.22
N SER A 150 -1.88 -1.82 19.10
CA SER A 150 -2.30 -1.03 20.27
C SER A 150 -3.63 -0.32 20.08
N ALA A 151 -4.46 -0.28 21.13
CA ALA A 151 -5.75 0.41 21.08
C ALA A 151 -5.56 1.94 21.02
N MET A 152 -5.37 2.47 19.81
CA MET A 152 -5.15 3.89 19.56
C MET A 152 -6.45 4.61 19.19
N GLY A 153 -6.62 5.86 19.63
CA GLY A 153 -7.66 6.76 19.12
C GLY A 153 -7.29 7.32 17.74
N GLU A 154 -8.27 7.81 17.00
CA GLU A 154 -8.13 8.24 15.59
C GLU A 154 -6.98 9.24 15.35
N ARG A 155 -6.88 10.27 16.20
CA ARG A 155 -5.81 11.29 16.11
C ARG A 155 -4.41 10.67 16.23
N ARG A 156 -4.26 9.68 17.12
CA ARG A 156 -2.99 8.96 17.31
C ARG A 156 -2.69 8.05 16.13
N GLN A 157 -3.71 7.36 15.59
CA GLN A 157 -3.57 6.53 14.39
C GLN A 157 -3.06 7.33 13.18
N LYS A 158 -3.66 8.50 12.92
CA LYS A 158 -3.20 9.40 11.85
C LYS A 158 -1.77 9.91 12.09
N ARG A 159 -1.41 10.21 13.34
CA ARG A 159 -0.06 10.65 13.71
C ARG A 159 1.00 9.57 13.49
N GLU A 160 0.74 8.33 13.92
CA GLU A 160 1.66 7.20 13.71
C GLU A 160 1.88 6.93 12.22
N PHE A 161 0.83 7.02 11.41
CA PHE A 161 0.96 6.93 9.95
C PHE A 161 1.84 8.05 9.40
N ARG A 162 1.63 9.32 9.80
CA ARG A 162 2.52 10.42 9.36
C ARG A 162 3.97 10.22 9.79
N ALA A 163 4.20 9.71 10.99
CA ALA A 163 5.54 9.47 11.52
C ALA A 163 6.31 8.35 10.80
N LEU A 164 5.65 7.55 9.95
CA LEU A 164 6.30 6.58 9.08
C LEU A 164 6.82 7.19 7.76
N VAL A 165 6.51 8.46 7.49
CA VAL A 165 6.93 9.19 6.27
C VAL A 165 8.24 9.95 6.48
N SER A 166 8.60 10.27 7.72
CA SER A 166 9.87 10.90 8.12
C SER A 166 10.97 9.87 8.30
#